data_AF-U7GDP3-F1
#
_entry.id   AF-U7GDP3-F1
#
_cell.length_a   1.000
_cell.length_b   1.000
_cell.length_c   1.000
_cell.angle_alpha   90.00
_cell.angle_beta   90.00
_cell.angle_gamma   90.00
#
_symmetry.space_group_name_H-M   'P 1'
#
loop_
_entity.id
_entity.type
_entity.pdbx_description
1 polymer ?
#
loop_
_entity_poly.entity_id
_entity_poly.type
_entity_poly.pdbx_seq_one_letter_code
_entity_poly.pdbx_strand_id
1 'polypeptide(L)'
;MRLNSLVKPLLITGFMLAGTAQAAPDAREVLEASPVDDIVAQYPEMMSRGIQDGLKQSGQVPPMVADSIGFLVSNSFRAADIEQRVVANLEAALTPEQLEEVHGWYQTPVAGKIAEAEIAASAPAAWPEIRSRAEDLNKRYQGTAREKLFDRFDAASRATESAVDTTIAVQLGLGTAMAALSRDSVHHEKMRERLESQRPALRGMVGQQVYDGYLFTYRDISNQEMNLYLDFLESEAGRSFTRVVTNSVQQAVIEPVESIGARLAAFGNFGGE
;
A
#
# COMPACT_ATOMS: atom_id res chain seq x y z
N MET A 1 89.46 19.02 -1.12
CA MET A 1 88.57 18.80 0.04
C MET A 1 87.22 19.41 -0.28
N ARG A 2 86.19 18.58 -0.51
CA ARG A 2 84.88 19.00 -1.04
C ARG A 2 83.78 18.86 0.02
N LEU A 3 82.84 19.80 -0.05
CA LEU A 3 81.67 20.05 0.79
C LEU A 3 80.72 18.85 0.94
N ASN A 4 80.23 18.64 2.17
CA ASN A 4 78.99 17.92 2.45
C ASN A 4 77.81 18.91 2.48
N SER A 5 76.78 18.68 1.66
CA SER A 5 75.43 19.22 1.86
C SER A 5 74.42 18.12 1.55
N LEU A 6 73.68 17.72 2.58
CA LEU A 6 72.61 16.73 2.56
C LEU A 6 71.29 17.51 2.45
N VAL A 7 70.65 17.47 1.28
CA VAL A 7 69.25 17.88 1.11
C VAL A 7 68.49 16.65 0.62
N LYS A 8 67.64 16.08 1.48
CA LYS A 8 66.67 15.05 1.11
C LYS A 8 65.43 15.74 0.51
N PRO A 9 64.92 15.35 -0.67
CA PRO A 9 63.64 15.86 -1.14
C PRO A 9 62.50 15.19 -0.36
N LEU A 10 61.68 16.02 0.28
CA LEU A 10 60.38 15.65 0.84
C LEU A 10 59.40 15.45 -0.32
N LEU A 11 58.98 14.20 -0.56
CA LEU A 11 57.84 13.86 -1.40
C LEU A 11 56.56 14.23 -0.64
N ILE A 12 55.90 15.31 -1.06
CA ILE A 12 54.54 15.62 -0.62
C ILE A 12 53.60 14.77 -1.48
N THR A 13 53.16 13.63 -0.95
CA THR A 13 52.09 12.84 -1.54
C THR A 13 50.77 13.56 -1.27
N GLY A 14 50.21 14.19 -2.30
CA GLY A 14 48.87 14.75 -2.25
C GLY A 14 47.84 13.64 -2.07
N PHE A 15 47.19 13.60 -0.91
CA PHE A 15 46.05 12.74 -0.66
C PHE A 15 44.86 13.35 -1.41
N MET A 16 44.57 12.86 -2.61
CA MET A 16 43.29 13.14 -3.26
C MET A 16 42.20 12.43 -2.46
N LEU A 17 41.40 13.20 -1.73
CA LEU A 17 40.08 12.77 -1.27
C LEU A 17 39.20 12.63 -2.52
N ALA A 18 39.28 11.48 -3.19
CA ALA A 18 38.22 11.05 -4.07
C ALA A 18 37.02 10.74 -3.18
N GLY A 19 36.13 11.73 -3.02
CA GLY A 19 34.79 11.45 -2.52
C GLY A 19 34.19 10.41 -3.44
N THR A 20 33.94 9.21 -2.92
CA THR A 20 33.11 8.23 -3.61
C THR A 20 31.74 8.87 -3.81
N ALA A 21 31.45 9.30 -5.05
CA ALA A 21 30.07 9.57 -5.41
C ALA A 21 29.35 8.23 -5.27
N GLN A 22 28.60 8.05 -4.18
CA GLN A 22 27.70 6.93 -4.04
C GLN A 22 26.71 7.03 -5.20
N ALA A 23 26.50 5.94 -5.95
CA ALA A 23 25.47 5.94 -6.96
C ALA A 23 24.11 6.26 -6.30
N ALA A 24 23.28 7.04 -6.99
CA ALA A 24 21.91 7.28 -6.53
C ALA A 24 21.20 5.93 -6.33
N PRO A 25 20.36 5.80 -5.30
CA PRO A 25 19.73 4.53 -5.00
C PRO A 25 18.79 4.13 -6.13
N ASP A 26 18.73 2.82 -6.41
CA ASP A 26 17.76 2.31 -7.37
C ASP A 26 16.37 2.13 -6.74
N ALA A 27 15.37 1.82 -7.57
CA ALA A 27 14.00 1.67 -7.10
C ALA A 27 13.81 0.50 -6.11
N ARG A 28 14.67 -0.52 -6.17
CA ARG A 28 14.64 -1.64 -5.23
C ARG A 28 15.19 -1.20 -3.88
N GLU A 29 16.31 -0.50 -3.84
CA GLU A 29 16.87 0.06 -2.60
C GLU A 29 15.89 1.05 -1.94
N VAL A 30 15.19 1.87 -2.74
CA VAL A 30 14.11 2.74 -2.25
C VAL A 30 12.96 1.94 -1.64
N LEU A 31 12.55 0.85 -2.30
CA LEU A 31 11.45 0.01 -1.83
C LEU A 31 11.81 -0.72 -0.53
N GLU A 32 13.01 -1.29 -0.46
CA GLU A 32 13.57 -1.98 0.71
C GLU A 32 13.74 -1.04 1.92
N ALA A 33 14.01 0.25 1.68
CA ALA A 33 14.06 1.25 2.74
C ALA A 33 12.67 1.64 3.28
N SER A 34 11.61 1.44 2.47
CA SER A 34 10.24 1.82 2.80
C SER A 34 9.47 0.67 3.48
N PRO A 35 8.36 0.94 4.18
CA PRO A 35 7.53 -0.12 4.77
C PRO A 35 6.77 -0.97 3.73
N VAL A 36 6.89 -0.67 2.43
CA VAL A 36 6.04 -1.26 1.40
C VAL A 36 6.25 -2.76 1.29
N ASP A 37 7.49 -3.27 1.31
CA ASP A 37 7.75 -4.71 1.19
C ASP A 37 7.18 -5.48 2.38
N ASP A 38 7.36 -4.96 3.59
CA ASP A 38 6.81 -5.56 4.82
C ASP A 38 5.28 -5.58 4.82
N ILE A 39 4.63 -4.55 4.27
CA ILE A 39 3.17 -4.51 4.13
C ILE A 39 2.75 -5.45 3.00
N VAL A 40 3.43 -5.44 1.84
CA VAL A 40 3.17 -6.31 0.67
C VAL A 40 3.23 -7.79 1.06
N ALA A 41 4.17 -8.19 1.91
CA ALA A 41 4.26 -9.54 2.45
C ALA A 41 2.99 -9.98 3.22
N GLN A 42 2.21 -9.04 3.75
CA GLN A 42 0.97 -9.32 4.50
C GLN A 42 -0.28 -9.35 3.62
N TYR A 43 -0.21 -8.88 2.37
CA TYR A 43 -1.38 -8.77 1.48
C TYR A 43 -2.13 -10.09 1.23
N PRO A 44 -1.47 -11.25 1.01
CA PRO A 44 -2.19 -12.50 0.80
C PRO A 44 -3.15 -12.84 1.95
N GLU A 45 -2.69 -12.70 3.20
CA GLU A 45 -3.51 -12.93 4.38
C GLU A 45 -4.56 -11.83 4.57
N MET A 46 -4.20 -10.56 4.36
CA MET A 46 -5.15 -9.45 4.41
C MET A 46 -6.31 -9.66 3.43
N MET A 47 -6.02 -10.04 2.19
CA MET A 47 -7.04 -10.24 1.18
C MET A 47 -7.88 -11.49 1.44
N SER A 48 -7.24 -12.60 1.83
CA SER A 48 -7.92 -13.83 2.23
C SER A 48 -8.95 -13.56 3.34
N ARG A 49 -8.52 -12.91 4.42
CA ARG A 49 -9.42 -12.57 5.55
C ARG A 49 -10.46 -11.54 5.16
N GLY A 50 -10.08 -10.49 4.43
CA GLY A 50 -11.01 -9.44 3.99
C GLY A 50 -12.17 -10.00 3.16
N ILE A 51 -11.86 -10.89 2.21
CA ILE A 51 -12.89 -11.56 1.40
C ILE A 51 -13.73 -12.51 2.24
N GLN A 52 -13.11 -13.31 3.11
CA GLN A 52 -13.85 -14.22 3.99
C GLN A 52 -14.83 -13.47 4.90
N ASP A 53 -14.36 -12.40 5.56
CA ASP A 53 -15.18 -11.58 6.44
C ASP A 53 -16.30 -10.89 5.66
N GLY A 54 -16.00 -10.34 4.47
CA GLY A 54 -17.00 -9.70 3.61
C GLY A 54 -18.08 -10.66 3.12
N LEU A 55 -17.70 -11.86 2.68
CA LEU A 55 -18.63 -12.89 2.24
C LEU A 55 -19.48 -13.46 3.39
N LYS A 56 -18.89 -13.62 4.58
CA LYS A 56 -19.62 -14.05 5.79
C LYS A 56 -20.63 -12.99 6.24
N GLN A 57 -20.26 -11.72 6.19
CA GLN A 57 -21.13 -10.60 6.57
C GLN A 57 -22.28 -10.40 5.58
N SER A 58 -22.06 -10.63 4.28
CA SER A 58 -23.13 -10.48 3.28
C SER A 58 -24.22 -11.55 3.41
N GLY A 59 -23.91 -12.70 4.01
CA GLY A 59 -24.82 -13.84 4.15
C GLY A 59 -25.20 -14.49 2.81
N GLN A 60 -24.57 -14.08 1.70
CA GLN A 60 -24.93 -14.53 0.35
C GLN A 60 -24.39 -15.93 0.03
N VAL A 61 -23.38 -16.40 0.77
CA VAL A 61 -22.75 -17.71 0.56
C VAL A 61 -22.61 -18.48 1.88
N PRO A 62 -22.70 -19.83 1.87
CA PRO A 62 -22.39 -20.63 3.05
C PRO A 62 -20.95 -20.40 3.53
N PRO A 63 -20.66 -20.46 4.85
CA PRO A 63 -19.33 -20.20 5.39
C PRO A 63 -18.20 -21.01 4.73
N MET A 64 -18.45 -22.29 4.43
CA MET A 64 -17.48 -23.17 3.76
C MET A 64 -17.11 -22.70 2.34
N VAL A 65 -18.07 -22.06 1.64
CA VAL A 65 -17.85 -21.48 0.31
C VAL A 65 -17.02 -20.20 0.44
N ALA A 66 -17.30 -19.35 1.44
CA ALA A 66 -16.50 -18.17 1.74
C ALA A 66 -15.04 -18.54 2.05
N ASP A 67 -14.82 -19.58 2.86
CA ASP A 67 -13.47 -20.06 3.19
C ASP A 67 -12.72 -20.58 1.95
N SER A 68 -13.41 -21.31 1.07
CA SER A 68 -12.84 -21.83 -0.18
C SER A 68 -12.45 -20.71 -1.16
N ILE A 69 -13.29 -19.67 -1.30
CA ILE A 69 -12.99 -18.49 -2.13
C ILE A 69 -11.79 -17.74 -1.54
N GLY A 70 -11.77 -17.50 -0.23
CA GLY A 70 -10.63 -16.87 0.44
C GLY A 70 -9.31 -17.61 0.20
N PHE A 71 -9.33 -18.94 0.28
CA PHE A 71 -8.16 -19.77 -0.01
C PHE A 71 -7.70 -19.67 -1.47
N LEU A 72 -8.61 -19.73 -2.44
CA LEU A 72 -8.26 -19.59 -3.86
C LEU A 72 -7.66 -18.23 -4.17
N VAL A 73 -8.23 -17.18 -3.57
CA VAL A 73 -7.75 -15.82 -3.73
C VAL A 73 -6.37 -15.65 -3.09
N SER A 74 -6.16 -16.14 -1.87
CA SER A 74 -4.85 -16.10 -1.19
C SER A 74 -3.75 -16.76 -2.03
N ASN A 75 -4.03 -17.90 -2.67
CA ASN A 75 -3.06 -18.61 -3.50
C ASN A 75 -2.82 -17.96 -4.87
N SER A 76 -3.66 -16.99 -5.25
CA SER A 76 -3.51 -16.25 -6.51
C SER A 76 -2.60 -15.03 -6.35
N PHE A 77 -2.24 -14.67 -5.11
CA PHE A 77 -1.29 -13.59 -4.82
C PHE A 77 0.09 -14.12 -4.49
N ARG A 78 1.11 -13.48 -5.06
CA ARG A 78 2.51 -13.73 -4.75
C ARG A 78 3.16 -12.39 -4.44
N ALA A 79 3.62 -12.20 -3.20
CA ALA A 79 4.24 -10.95 -2.75
C ALA A 79 5.38 -10.51 -3.69
N ALA A 80 6.26 -11.43 -4.06
CA ALA A 80 7.35 -11.18 -5.01
C ALA A 80 6.89 -10.62 -6.38
N ASP A 81 5.71 -11.02 -6.87
CA ASP A 81 5.19 -10.52 -8.14
C ASP A 81 4.66 -9.07 -7.98
N ILE A 82 4.11 -8.75 -6.80
CA ILE A 82 3.69 -7.39 -6.44
C ILE A 82 4.93 -6.49 -6.31
N GLU A 83 5.93 -6.92 -5.54
CA GLU A 83 7.19 -6.20 -5.34
C GLU A 83 7.88 -5.91 -6.68
N GLN A 84 8.04 -6.93 -7.54
CA GLN A 84 8.67 -6.76 -8.85
C GLN A 84 7.94 -5.73 -9.71
N ARG A 85 6.60 -5.72 -9.66
CA ARG A 85 5.79 -4.72 -10.37
C ARG A 85 5.96 -3.33 -9.79
N VAL A 86 5.99 -3.19 -8.46
CA VAL A 86 6.22 -1.90 -7.80
C VAL A 86 7.58 -1.34 -8.19
N VAL A 87 8.64 -2.15 -8.12
CA VAL A 87 10.00 -1.75 -8.55
C VAL A 87 10.00 -1.29 -10.00
N ALA A 88 9.47 -2.10 -10.93
CA ALA A 88 9.45 -1.76 -12.35
C ALA A 88 8.69 -0.45 -12.64
N ASN A 89 7.58 -0.22 -11.93
CA ASN A 89 6.80 1.00 -12.09
C ASN A 89 7.48 2.22 -11.46
N LEU A 90 8.21 2.04 -10.36
CA LEU A 90 9.03 3.10 -9.76
C LEU A 90 10.19 3.50 -10.68
N GLU A 91 10.92 2.52 -11.24
CA GLU A 91 12.01 2.77 -12.21
C GLU A 91 11.52 3.52 -13.46
N ALA A 92 10.30 3.20 -13.92
CA ALA A 92 9.72 3.85 -15.10
C ALA A 92 9.19 5.26 -14.82
N ALA A 93 8.83 5.58 -13.57
CA ALA A 93 8.06 6.78 -13.23
C ALA A 93 8.84 7.84 -12.45
N LEU A 94 9.85 7.45 -11.67
CA LEU A 94 10.64 8.37 -10.84
C LEU A 94 11.99 8.68 -11.48
N THR A 95 12.46 9.92 -11.30
CA THR A 95 13.83 10.29 -11.67
C THR A 95 14.82 9.81 -10.61
N PRO A 96 16.13 9.69 -10.93
CA PRO A 96 17.16 9.34 -9.94
C PRO A 96 17.16 10.27 -8.72
N GLU A 97 16.92 11.57 -8.91
CA GLU A 97 16.85 12.54 -7.82
C GLU A 97 15.62 12.29 -6.92
N GLN A 98 14.48 11.93 -7.51
CA GLN A 98 13.29 11.58 -6.73
C GLN A 98 13.49 10.28 -5.95
N LEU A 99 14.18 9.28 -6.52
CA LEU A 99 14.55 8.05 -5.81
C LEU A 99 15.49 8.35 -4.64
N GLU A 100 16.49 9.22 -4.85
CA GLU A 100 17.40 9.66 -3.79
C GLU A 100 16.67 10.39 -2.65
N GLU A 101 15.74 11.30 -2.97
CA GLU A 101 14.93 12.01 -1.97
C GLU A 101 14.06 11.06 -1.14
N VAL A 102 13.40 10.09 -1.79
CA VAL A 102 12.54 9.10 -1.10
C VAL A 102 13.38 8.19 -0.21
N HIS A 103 14.49 7.67 -0.73
CA HIS A 103 15.41 6.85 0.04
C HIS A 103 15.95 7.61 1.26
N GLY A 104 16.38 8.86 1.07
CA GLY A 104 16.87 9.72 2.15
C GLY A 104 15.83 9.99 3.23
N TRP A 105 14.55 10.16 2.85
CA TRP A 105 13.45 10.30 3.82
C TRP A 105 13.29 9.05 4.68
N TYR A 106 13.25 7.86 4.06
CA TYR A 106 13.06 6.60 4.79
C TYR A 106 14.24 6.23 5.69
N GLN A 107 15.41 6.81 5.48
CA GLN A 107 16.56 6.70 6.39
C GLN A 107 16.43 7.54 7.67
N THR A 108 15.41 8.40 7.78
CA THR A 108 15.24 9.24 8.98
C THR A 108 14.64 8.45 10.16
N PRO A 109 14.99 8.81 11.42
CA PRO A 109 14.38 8.17 12.59
C PRO A 109 12.85 8.31 12.65
N VAL A 110 12.32 9.42 12.13
CA VAL A 110 10.87 9.67 12.09
C VAL A 110 10.19 8.72 11.12
N ALA A 111 10.75 8.55 9.92
CA ALA A 111 10.22 7.61 8.93
C ALA A 111 10.27 6.17 9.45
N GLY A 112 11.37 5.75 10.10
CA GLY A 112 11.47 4.42 10.70
C GLY A 112 10.38 4.16 11.75
N LYS A 113 10.15 5.12 12.65
CA LYS A 113 9.07 5.02 13.67
C LYS A 113 7.68 4.91 13.03
N ILE A 114 7.45 5.63 11.95
CA ILE A 114 6.19 5.60 11.20
C ILE A 114 6.03 4.27 10.47
N ALA A 115 7.07 3.80 9.79
CA ALA A 115 7.10 2.51 9.11
C ALA A 115 6.77 1.36 10.06
N GLU A 116 7.40 1.31 11.24
CA GLU A 116 7.08 0.30 12.27
C GLU A 116 5.61 0.32 12.69
N ALA A 117 5.02 1.52 12.83
CA ALA A 117 3.62 1.66 13.19
C ALA A 117 2.68 1.22 12.05
N GLU A 118 3.00 1.57 10.81
CA GLU A 118 2.23 1.17 9.62
C GLU A 118 2.26 -0.35 9.40
N ILE A 119 3.44 -0.97 9.49
CA ILE A 119 3.64 -2.42 9.38
C ILE A 119 2.87 -3.16 10.48
N ALA A 120 2.90 -2.65 11.71
CA ALA A 120 2.16 -3.26 12.81
C ALA A 120 0.64 -3.15 12.64
N ALA A 121 0.15 -2.01 12.12
CA ALA A 121 -1.27 -1.76 11.92
C ALA A 121 -1.85 -2.45 10.67
N SER A 122 -1.03 -2.73 9.65
CA SER A 122 -1.48 -3.45 8.45
C SER A 122 -1.82 -4.91 8.73
N ALA A 123 -1.19 -5.51 9.74
CA ALA A 123 -1.36 -6.92 10.06
C ALA A 123 -2.83 -7.25 10.42
N PRO A 124 -3.42 -8.32 9.85
CA PRO A 124 -4.80 -8.70 10.16
C PRO A 124 -5.08 -8.99 11.64
N ALA A 125 -4.03 -9.31 12.40
CA ALA A 125 -4.10 -9.46 13.86
C ALA A 125 -4.42 -8.15 14.61
N ALA A 126 -4.10 -6.98 14.03
CA ALA A 126 -4.36 -5.66 14.61
C ALA A 126 -5.81 -5.20 14.41
N TRP A 127 -6.54 -5.72 13.41
CA TRP A 127 -7.87 -5.22 13.05
C TRP A 127 -8.92 -5.30 14.17
N PRO A 128 -8.99 -6.37 15.00
CA PRO A 128 -9.89 -6.38 16.14
C PRO A 128 -9.58 -5.28 17.15
N GLU A 129 -8.30 -4.99 17.37
CA GLU A 129 -7.88 -3.93 18.28
C GLU A 129 -8.24 -2.55 17.73
N ILE A 130 -7.94 -2.28 16.45
CA ILE A 130 -8.35 -1.05 15.74
C ILE A 130 -9.84 -0.79 15.95
N ARG A 131 -10.69 -1.78 15.67
CA ARG A 131 -12.15 -1.67 15.85
C ARG A 131 -12.54 -1.42 17.30
N SER A 132 -11.91 -2.11 18.25
CA SER A 132 -12.23 -1.96 19.67
C SER A 132 -11.84 -0.58 20.24
N ARG A 133 -10.83 0.07 19.66
CA ARG A 133 -10.30 1.37 20.12
C ARG A 133 -10.88 2.56 19.34
N ALA A 134 -11.52 2.31 18.19
CA ALA A 134 -11.99 3.33 17.28
C ALA A 134 -12.85 4.39 17.99
N GLU A 135 -13.86 3.99 18.75
CA GLU A 135 -14.78 4.93 19.43
C GLU A 135 -14.04 5.84 20.43
N ASP A 136 -13.18 5.25 21.27
CA ASP A 136 -12.40 5.99 22.27
C ASP A 136 -11.41 6.98 21.63
N LEU A 137 -10.74 6.55 20.55
CA LEU A 137 -9.80 7.39 19.82
C LEU A 137 -10.51 8.53 19.11
N ASN A 138 -11.66 8.28 18.46
CA ASN A 138 -12.48 9.32 17.85
C ASN A 138 -12.87 10.38 18.88
N LYS A 139 -13.44 9.96 20.02
CA LYS A 139 -13.83 10.87 21.12
C LYS A 139 -12.65 11.68 21.65
N ARG A 140 -11.47 11.06 21.76
CA ARG A 140 -10.26 11.70 22.27
C ARG A 140 -9.73 12.79 21.34
N TYR A 141 -9.81 12.58 20.03
CA TYR A 141 -9.18 13.44 19.04
C TYR A 141 -10.14 14.36 18.28
N GLN A 142 -11.46 14.22 18.47
CA GLN A 142 -12.47 15.11 17.92
C GLN A 142 -12.21 16.58 18.29
N GLY A 143 -12.21 17.47 17.29
CA GLY A 143 -11.96 18.90 17.44
C GLY A 143 -10.50 19.27 17.70
N THR A 144 -9.57 18.31 17.70
CA THR A 144 -8.16 18.57 18.02
C THR A 144 -7.32 18.87 16.77
N ALA A 145 -6.07 19.31 16.95
CA ALA A 145 -5.12 19.42 15.85
C ALA A 145 -4.84 18.06 15.18
N ARG A 146 -5.01 16.94 15.90
CA ARG A 146 -4.80 15.59 15.35
C ARG A 146 -5.84 15.27 14.27
N GLU A 147 -7.10 15.61 14.49
CA GLU A 147 -8.17 15.39 13.51
C GLU A 147 -7.84 16.09 12.18
N LYS A 148 -7.48 17.37 12.23
CA LYS A 148 -7.10 18.15 11.03
C LYS A 148 -5.89 17.59 10.29
N LEU A 149 -4.94 16.99 11.01
CA LEU A 149 -3.79 16.34 10.38
C LEU A 149 -4.21 15.14 9.55
N PHE A 150 -5.22 14.39 9.97
CA PHE A 150 -5.69 13.23 9.22
C PHE A 150 -6.60 13.59 8.05
N ASP A 151 -7.30 14.73 8.08
CA ASP A 151 -7.93 15.28 6.87
C ASP A 151 -6.88 15.59 5.78
N ARG A 152 -5.77 16.24 6.18
CA ARG A 152 -4.63 16.54 5.27
C ARG A 152 -3.94 15.24 4.82
N PHE A 153 -3.80 14.27 5.72
CA PHE A 153 -3.20 12.98 5.42
C PHE A 153 -4.01 12.16 4.42
N ASP A 154 -5.32 12.10 4.56
CA ASP A 154 -6.18 11.41 3.60
C ASP A 154 -6.06 12.03 2.21
N ALA A 155 -6.04 13.37 2.12
CA ALA A 155 -5.85 14.08 0.86
C ALA A 155 -4.47 13.82 0.22
N ALA A 156 -3.40 13.76 1.02
CA ALA A 156 -2.04 13.52 0.54
C ALA A 156 -1.81 12.06 0.13
N SER A 157 -2.33 11.11 0.91
CA SER A 157 -2.17 9.66 0.68
C SER A 157 -3.17 9.08 -0.30
N ARG A 158 -4.35 9.70 -0.46
CA ARG A 158 -5.51 9.19 -1.20
C ARG A 158 -5.97 7.81 -0.73
N ALA A 159 -5.78 7.50 0.55
CA ALA A 159 -6.05 6.15 1.03
C ALA A 159 -7.56 5.84 1.02
N THR A 160 -8.42 6.80 1.38
CA THR A 160 -9.88 6.62 1.29
C THR A 160 -10.33 6.36 -0.14
N GLU A 161 -9.89 7.16 -1.13
CA GLU A 161 -10.22 6.91 -2.53
C GLU A 161 -9.76 5.52 -2.99
N SER A 162 -8.50 5.16 -2.67
CA SER A 162 -7.91 3.88 -3.08
C SER A 162 -8.61 2.68 -2.44
N ALA A 163 -9.06 2.82 -1.20
CA ALA A 163 -9.84 1.81 -0.51
C ALA A 163 -11.25 1.65 -1.11
N VAL A 164 -11.90 2.76 -1.50
CA VAL A 164 -13.19 2.72 -2.21
C VAL A 164 -13.04 2.05 -3.57
N ASP A 165 -12.03 2.42 -4.35
CA ASP A 165 -11.80 1.84 -5.68
C ASP A 165 -11.49 0.35 -5.59
N THR A 166 -10.64 -0.06 -4.65
CA THR A 166 -10.35 -1.47 -4.37
C THR A 166 -11.63 -2.22 -3.96
N THR A 167 -12.47 -1.63 -3.11
CA THR A 167 -13.73 -2.25 -2.68
C THR A 167 -14.68 -2.47 -3.86
N ILE A 168 -14.85 -1.47 -4.73
CA ILE A 168 -15.69 -1.57 -5.92
C ILE A 168 -15.13 -2.64 -6.88
N ALA A 169 -13.82 -2.64 -7.13
CA ALA A 169 -13.18 -3.60 -8.02
C ALA A 169 -13.31 -5.05 -7.52
N VAL A 170 -13.11 -5.28 -6.23
CA VAL A 170 -13.31 -6.61 -5.61
C VAL A 170 -14.76 -7.05 -5.72
N GLN A 171 -15.73 -6.17 -5.43
CA GLN A 171 -17.15 -6.49 -5.56
C GLN A 171 -17.56 -6.79 -7.00
N LEU A 172 -17.02 -6.05 -7.97
CA LEU A 172 -17.22 -6.33 -9.39
C LEU A 172 -16.63 -7.67 -9.81
N GLY A 173 -15.37 -7.93 -9.45
CA GLY A 173 -14.70 -9.19 -9.79
C GLY A 173 -15.41 -10.41 -9.21
N LEU A 174 -15.82 -10.36 -7.94
CA LEU A 174 -16.61 -11.40 -7.31
C LEU A 174 -18.02 -11.53 -7.91
N GLY A 175 -18.68 -10.41 -8.19
CA GLY A 175 -19.99 -10.40 -8.85
C GLY A 175 -19.97 -11.06 -10.22
N THR A 176 -18.93 -10.78 -11.01
CA THR A 176 -18.70 -11.42 -12.32
C THR A 176 -18.43 -12.92 -12.17
N ALA A 177 -17.60 -13.31 -11.21
CA ALA A 177 -17.33 -14.71 -10.92
C ALA A 177 -18.60 -15.48 -10.55
N MET A 178 -19.48 -14.91 -9.73
CA MET A 178 -20.76 -15.50 -9.36
C MET A 178 -21.75 -15.53 -10.53
N ALA A 179 -21.84 -14.44 -11.30
CA ALA A 179 -22.71 -14.37 -12.47
C ALA A 179 -22.33 -15.44 -13.50
N ALA A 180 -21.04 -15.71 -13.68
CA ALA A 180 -20.52 -16.77 -14.54
C ALA A 180 -20.86 -18.20 -14.08
N LEU A 181 -21.01 -18.42 -12.76
CA LEU A 181 -21.48 -19.68 -12.20
C LEU A 181 -23.01 -19.85 -12.34
N SER A 182 -23.74 -18.74 -12.53
CA SER A 182 -25.17 -18.74 -12.81
C SER A 182 -25.42 -18.63 -14.33
N ARG A 183 -26.57 -19.08 -14.84
CA ARG A 183 -26.91 -18.88 -16.28
C ARG A 183 -27.34 -17.43 -16.60
N ASP A 184 -27.10 -16.48 -15.69
CA ASP A 184 -27.67 -15.12 -15.73
C ASP A 184 -26.58 -14.05 -15.88
N SER A 185 -25.94 -14.04 -17.06
CA SER A 185 -24.81 -13.15 -17.41
C SER A 185 -25.22 -11.70 -17.73
N VAL A 186 -26.51 -11.38 -17.73
CA VAL A 186 -27.07 -10.08 -18.18
C VAL A 186 -26.84 -8.94 -17.17
N HIS A 187 -26.33 -9.23 -15.96
CA HIS A 187 -26.30 -8.27 -14.85
C HIS A 187 -24.99 -7.48 -14.67
N HIS A 188 -23.92 -7.72 -15.44
CA HIS A 188 -22.62 -7.12 -15.15
C HIS A 188 -22.57 -5.58 -15.29
N GLU A 189 -23.08 -5.02 -16.39
CA GLU A 189 -23.06 -3.56 -16.59
C GLU A 189 -23.97 -2.85 -15.58
N LYS A 190 -25.15 -3.41 -15.34
CA LYS A 190 -26.09 -2.92 -14.32
C LYS A 190 -25.52 -3.02 -12.91
N MET A 191 -24.70 -4.04 -12.62
CA MET A 191 -23.99 -4.18 -11.35
C MET A 191 -22.98 -3.05 -11.19
N ARG A 192 -22.18 -2.75 -12.23
CA ARG A 192 -21.24 -1.64 -12.22
C ARG A 192 -21.92 -0.31 -11.99
N GLU A 193 -22.96 0.01 -12.76
CA GLU A 193 -23.73 1.25 -12.59
C GLU A 193 -24.29 1.37 -11.17
N ARG A 194 -24.80 0.27 -10.61
CA ARG A 194 -25.32 0.22 -9.24
C ARG A 194 -24.24 0.44 -8.20
N LEU A 195 -23.06 -0.15 -8.36
CA LEU A 195 -21.94 0.03 -7.42
C LEU A 195 -21.40 1.46 -7.49
N GLU A 196 -21.23 2.00 -8.68
CA GLU A 196 -20.81 3.38 -8.89
C GLU A 196 -21.82 4.38 -8.32
N SER A 197 -23.12 4.12 -8.44
CA SER A 197 -24.16 4.96 -7.81
C SER A 197 -24.07 5.00 -6.27
N GLN A 198 -23.48 3.97 -5.66
CA GLN A 198 -23.26 3.87 -4.21
C GLN A 198 -21.93 4.46 -3.75
N ARG A 199 -21.06 4.89 -4.68
CA ARG A 199 -19.74 5.43 -4.37
C ARG A 199 -19.75 6.51 -3.27
N PRO A 200 -20.67 7.49 -3.23
CA PRO A 200 -20.69 8.47 -2.13
C PRO A 200 -20.94 7.85 -0.75
N ALA A 201 -21.85 6.87 -0.67
CA ALA A 201 -22.14 6.16 0.58
C ALA A 201 -20.96 5.26 0.99
N LEU A 202 -20.36 4.56 0.03
CA LEU A 202 -19.15 3.77 0.24
C LEU A 202 -18.00 4.65 0.73
N ARG A 203 -17.80 5.84 0.13
CA ARG A 203 -16.78 6.80 0.55
C ARG A 203 -16.98 7.24 2.00
N GLY A 204 -18.21 7.51 2.43
CA GLY A 204 -18.50 7.87 3.83
C GLY A 204 -18.15 6.74 4.81
N MET A 205 -18.56 5.51 4.50
CA MET A 205 -18.31 4.34 5.35
C MET A 205 -16.83 3.94 5.38
N VAL A 206 -16.21 3.82 4.21
CA VAL A 206 -14.79 3.45 4.06
C VAL A 206 -13.90 4.56 4.62
N GLY A 207 -14.24 5.83 4.38
CA GLY A 207 -13.51 6.97 4.93
C GLY A 207 -13.47 6.97 6.45
N GLN A 208 -14.58 6.63 7.12
CA GLN A 208 -14.57 6.49 8.58
C GLN A 208 -13.67 5.33 9.04
N GLN A 209 -13.70 4.18 8.36
CA GLN A 209 -12.84 3.04 8.71
C GLN A 209 -11.35 3.35 8.50
N VAL A 210 -11.03 4.06 7.41
CA VAL A 210 -9.67 4.53 7.11
C VAL A 210 -9.20 5.52 8.18
N TYR A 211 -10.06 6.46 8.57
CA TYR A 211 -9.79 7.41 9.65
C TYR A 211 -9.57 6.73 11.01
N ASP A 212 -10.39 5.74 11.36
CA ASP A 212 -10.21 4.93 12.58
C ASP A 212 -8.84 4.21 12.56
N GLY A 213 -8.45 3.70 11.38
CA GLY A 213 -7.13 3.15 11.12
C GLY A 213 -6.02 4.16 11.40
N TYR A 214 -6.10 5.38 10.84
CA TYR A 214 -5.09 6.42 11.08
C TYR A 214 -4.93 6.77 12.56
N LEU A 215 -6.05 6.94 13.27
CA LEU A 215 -6.02 7.26 14.69
C LEU A 215 -5.31 6.17 15.50
N PHE A 216 -5.50 4.90 15.14
CA PHE A 216 -4.85 3.78 15.79
C PHE A 216 -3.36 3.68 15.40
N THR A 217 -3.05 3.67 14.11
CA THR A 217 -1.70 3.53 13.56
C THR A 217 -0.78 4.59 14.13
N TYR A 218 -1.20 5.85 14.08
CA TYR A 218 -0.33 6.98 14.44
C TYR A 218 -0.55 7.49 15.88
N ARG A 219 -1.20 6.71 16.75
CA ARG A 219 -1.52 7.13 18.13
C ARG A 219 -0.29 7.56 18.94
N ASP A 220 0.85 6.90 18.71
CA ASP A 220 2.12 7.10 19.41
C ASP A 220 3.12 7.97 18.61
N ILE A 221 2.71 8.46 17.45
CA ILE A 221 3.43 9.45 16.63
C ILE A 221 3.01 10.84 17.10
N SER A 222 3.94 11.74 17.37
CA SER A 222 3.62 13.12 17.76
C SER A 222 3.06 13.93 16.59
N ASN A 223 2.36 15.04 16.86
CA ASN A 223 1.91 15.93 15.79
C ASN A 223 3.09 16.54 15.00
N GLN A 224 4.25 16.72 15.62
CA GLN A 224 5.45 17.22 14.92
C GLN A 224 5.97 16.17 13.94
N GLU A 225 6.12 14.92 14.38
CA GLU A 225 6.52 13.80 13.51
C GLU A 225 5.51 13.60 12.36
N MET A 226 4.22 13.70 12.65
CA MET A 226 3.17 13.59 11.62
C MET A 226 3.26 14.73 10.58
N ASN A 227 3.61 15.95 10.99
CA ASN A 227 3.81 17.04 10.04
C ASN A 227 5.02 16.81 9.14
N LEU A 228 6.13 16.28 9.68
CA LEU A 228 7.28 15.93 8.85
C LEU A 228 6.91 14.87 7.80
N TYR A 229 6.07 13.91 8.17
CA TYR A 229 5.59 12.91 7.23
C TYR A 229 4.66 13.50 6.17
N LEU A 230 3.74 14.40 6.56
CA LEU A 230 2.90 15.12 5.60
C LEU A 230 3.72 15.96 4.63
N ASP A 231 4.75 16.66 5.13
CA ASP A 231 5.62 17.48 4.28
C ASP A 231 6.37 16.60 3.27
N PHE A 232 6.78 15.39 3.66
CA PHE A 232 7.31 14.40 2.72
C PHE A 232 6.24 13.93 1.72
N LEU A 233 5.05 13.51 2.16
CA LEU A 233 3.99 13.04 1.26
C LEU A 233 3.54 14.13 0.28
N GLU A 234 3.65 15.40 0.66
CA GLU A 234 3.37 16.57 -0.15
C GLU A 234 4.59 17.12 -0.91
N SER A 235 5.75 16.48 -0.80
CA SER A 235 6.87 16.76 -1.71
C SER A 235 6.58 16.20 -3.11
N GLU A 236 7.33 16.62 -4.12
CA GLU A 236 7.20 16.06 -5.46
C GLU A 236 7.57 14.56 -5.49
N ALA A 237 8.70 14.21 -4.87
CA ALA A 237 9.16 12.83 -4.79
C ALA A 237 8.19 11.94 -4.00
N GLY A 238 7.73 12.40 -2.82
CA GLY A 238 6.79 11.66 -1.98
C GLY A 238 5.42 11.44 -2.65
N ARG A 239 4.87 12.46 -3.33
CA ARG A 239 3.63 12.29 -4.13
C ARG A 239 3.81 11.28 -5.26
N SER A 240 4.93 11.36 -5.99
CA SER A 240 5.21 10.45 -7.10
C SER A 240 5.38 9.02 -6.62
N PHE A 241 6.17 8.81 -5.57
CA PHE A 241 6.35 7.51 -4.92
C PHE A 241 5.01 6.93 -4.46
N THR A 242 4.26 7.67 -3.63
CA THR A 242 2.99 7.20 -3.04
C THR A 242 1.98 6.83 -4.12
N ARG A 243 1.86 7.66 -5.17
CA ARG A 243 0.97 7.39 -6.32
C ARG A 243 1.36 6.13 -7.06
N VAL A 244 2.65 5.94 -7.34
CA VAL A 244 3.15 4.77 -8.09
C VAL A 244 2.96 3.50 -7.27
N VAL A 245 3.34 3.50 -5.99
CA VAL A 245 3.16 2.35 -5.09
C VAL A 245 1.67 1.99 -4.99
N THR A 246 0.82 2.96 -4.65
CA THR A 246 -0.63 2.73 -4.48
C THR A 246 -1.26 2.14 -5.73
N ASN A 247 -0.98 2.71 -6.91
CA ASN A 247 -1.50 2.20 -8.17
C ASN A 247 -0.97 0.80 -8.49
N SER A 248 0.32 0.55 -8.25
CA SER A 248 0.96 -0.73 -8.54
C SER A 248 0.36 -1.86 -7.70
N VAL A 249 0.20 -1.61 -6.40
CA VAL A 249 -0.39 -2.54 -5.46
C VAL A 249 -1.86 -2.76 -5.77
N GLN A 250 -2.63 -1.70 -6.03
CA GLN A 250 -4.04 -1.80 -6.40
C GLN A 250 -4.23 -2.68 -7.65
N GLN A 251 -3.43 -2.48 -8.70
CA GLN A 251 -3.51 -3.30 -9.92
C GLN A 251 -3.15 -4.76 -9.64
N ALA A 252 -2.10 -4.99 -8.84
CA ALA A 252 -1.69 -6.34 -8.47
C ALA A 252 -2.75 -7.07 -7.61
N VAL A 253 -3.62 -6.32 -6.93
CA VAL A 253 -4.77 -6.85 -6.18
C VAL A 253 -5.96 -7.16 -7.09
N ILE A 254 -6.27 -6.27 -8.04
CA ILE A 254 -7.46 -6.39 -8.90
C ILE A 254 -7.30 -7.50 -9.94
N GLU A 255 -6.15 -7.60 -10.60
CA GLU A 255 -5.92 -8.55 -11.71
C GLU A 255 -6.22 -10.01 -11.32
N PRO A 256 -5.78 -10.55 -10.16
CA PRO A 256 -6.08 -11.92 -9.78
C PRO A 256 -7.56 -12.17 -9.53
N VAL A 257 -8.28 -11.22 -8.93
CA VAL A 257 -9.72 -11.34 -8.66
C VAL A 257 -10.52 -11.40 -9.96
N GLU A 258 -10.17 -10.56 -10.95
CA GLU A 258 -10.77 -10.62 -12.28
C GLU A 258 -10.45 -11.95 -12.99
N SER A 259 -9.22 -12.44 -12.85
CA SER A 259 -8.79 -13.71 -13.46
C SER A 259 -9.55 -14.92 -12.93
N ILE A 260 -9.88 -14.94 -11.63
CA ILE A 260 -10.67 -16.01 -11.01
C ILE A 260 -12.07 -16.02 -11.62
N GLY A 261 -12.69 -14.85 -11.78
CA GLY A 261 -14.00 -14.74 -12.43
C GLY A 261 -13.98 -15.23 -13.88
N ALA A 262 -12.97 -14.86 -14.65
CA ALA A 262 -12.81 -15.31 -16.04
C ALA A 262 -12.59 -16.82 -16.15
N ARG A 263 -11.77 -17.41 -15.26
CA ARG A 263 -11.51 -18.86 -15.24
C ARG A 263 -12.77 -19.66 -14.88
N LEU A 264 -13.55 -19.21 -13.90
CA LEU A 264 -14.81 -19.85 -13.52
C LEU A 264 -15.84 -19.78 -14.65
N ALA A 265 -15.92 -18.66 -15.38
CA ALA A 265 -16.74 -18.52 -16.58
C ALA A 265 -16.35 -19.49 -17.69
N ALA A 266 -15.06 -19.69 -17.92
CA ALA A 266 -14.57 -20.63 -18.92
C ALA A 266 -15.00 -22.07 -18.59
N PHE A 267 -14.93 -22.50 -17.32
CA PHE A 267 -15.37 -23.84 -16.90
C PHE A 267 -16.90 -24.03 -16.98
N GLY A 268 -17.69 -23.01 -16.63
CA GLY A 268 -19.16 -23.06 -16.71
C GLY A 268 -19.68 -23.29 -18.13
N ASN A 269 -18.96 -22.82 -19.15
CA ASN A 269 -19.30 -23.02 -20.56
C ASN A 269 -18.98 -24.43 -21.11
N PHE A 270 -18.13 -25.22 -20.44
CA PHE A 270 -17.78 -26.59 -20.89
C PHE A 270 -18.66 -27.70 -20.26
N GLY A 271 -19.46 -27.40 -19.24
CA GLY A 271 -20.35 -28.38 -18.57
C GLY A 271 -21.81 -28.35 -19.04
N GLY A 272 -22.08 -27.65 -20.15
CA GLY A 272 -23.43 -27.37 -20.65
C GLY A 272 -23.79 -28.04 -21.98
N GLU A 273 -23.08 -29.09 -22.37
CA GLU A 273 -23.47 -30.00 -23.47
C GLU A 273 -23.90 -31.36 -22.92
#